data_AF-A0A1Y4FNS7-F1
#
_entry.id   AF-A0A1Y4FNS7-F1
#
_cell.length_a   1.000
_cell.length_b   1.000
_cell.length_c   1.000
_cell.angle_alpha   90.00
_cell.angle_beta   90.00
_cell.angle_gamma   90.00
#
_symmetry.space_group_name_H-M   'P 1'
#
loop_
_entity.id
_entity.type
_entity.pdbx_description
1 polymer ?
#
loop_
_entity_poly.entity_id
_entity_poly.type
_entity_poly.pdbx_seq_one_letter_code
_entity_poly.pdbx_strand_id
1 'polypeptide(L)'
;MARQYNFIYKQLVEDESDIVGNIAYSLYKADKINFIEDFKAKHNGSEPTEADFQPFHDICCMEANINRYKMQALNILQGFLDDTLSSTIKQVEKDLENDYKKELMGIVGKTTVKSFSWNVLQNIVGAFAFMLIMCAIVFLLKFSEHQYTFTIGGSGSAKLEVVKSTPNDTIVVPAQQNK
;
A
#
# COMPACT_ATOMS: atom_id res chain seq x y z
N MET A 1 -65.64 -26.18 -8.93
CA MET A 1 -64.67 -26.76 -9.88
C MET A 1 -63.52 -27.35 -9.07
N ALA A 2 -63.06 -28.56 -9.40
CA ALA A 2 -61.92 -29.18 -8.71
C ALA A 2 -60.62 -28.47 -9.12
N ARG A 3 -59.75 -28.18 -8.15
CA ARG A 3 -58.44 -27.52 -8.37
C ARG A 3 -57.52 -28.49 -9.13
N GLN A 4 -56.91 -28.07 -10.24
CA GLN A 4 -55.86 -28.89 -10.85
C GLN A 4 -54.56 -28.68 -10.08
N TYR A 5 -53.95 -29.78 -9.64
CA TYR A 5 -52.66 -29.73 -8.96
C TYR A 5 -51.55 -29.88 -9.99
N ASN A 6 -50.68 -28.88 -10.06
CA ASN A 6 -49.48 -28.92 -10.88
C ASN A 6 -48.30 -29.53 -10.08
N PHE A 7 -47.73 -30.63 -10.57
CA PHE A 7 -46.63 -31.36 -9.94
C PHE A 7 -45.23 -30.99 -10.47
N ILE A 8 -45.05 -29.82 -11.07
CA ILE A 8 -43.78 -29.37 -11.67
C ILE A 8 -42.61 -29.36 -10.68
N TYR A 9 -42.87 -29.19 -9.38
CA TYR A 9 -41.83 -29.31 -8.36
C TYR A 9 -41.11 -30.67 -8.44
N LYS A 10 -41.86 -31.78 -8.56
CA LYS A 10 -41.28 -33.13 -8.68
C LYS A 10 -40.56 -33.37 -10.02
N GLN A 11 -40.80 -32.51 -11.02
CA GLN A 11 -40.13 -32.60 -12.31
C GLN A 11 -38.83 -31.78 -12.32
N LEU A 12 -38.78 -30.70 -11.53
CA LEU A 12 -37.62 -29.82 -11.41
C LEU A 12 -36.65 -30.26 -10.31
N VAL A 13 -37.17 -30.81 -9.20
CA VAL A 13 -36.42 -31.12 -7.98
C VAL A 13 -36.43 -32.62 -7.74
N GLU A 14 -35.24 -33.21 -7.69
CA GLU A 14 -35.08 -34.65 -7.46
C GLU A 14 -35.17 -35.00 -5.97
N ASP A 15 -34.53 -34.19 -5.12
CA ASP A 15 -34.57 -34.31 -3.67
C ASP A 15 -34.38 -32.95 -2.97
N GLU A 16 -34.53 -32.90 -1.64
CA GLU A 16 -34.42 -31.65 -0.88
C GLU A 16 -33.03 -30.99 -0.95
N SER A 17 -31.99 -31.77 -1.25
CA SER A 17 -30.60 -31.31 -1.41
C SER A 17 -30.21 -30.94 -2.84
N ASP A 18 -31.12 -31.12 -3.81
CA ASP A 18 -30.93 -30.70 -5.20
C ASP A 18 -30.97 -29.17 -5.32
N ILE A 19 -29.82 -28.54 -5.13
CA ILE A 19 -29.66 -27.08 -5.19
C ILE A 19 -30.08 -26.55 -6.57
N VAL A 20 -29.69 -27.24 -7.65
CA VAL A 20 -30.02 -26.83 -9.01
C VAL A 20 -31.53 -26.89 -9.24
N GLY A 21 -32.18 -27.97 -8.81
CA GLY A 21 -33.62 -28.11 -8.86
C GLY A 21 -34.35 -27.04 -8.04
N ASN A 22 -33.88 -26.74 -6.83
CA ASN A 22 -34.50 -25.71 -5.99
C ASN A 22 -34.36 -24.30 -6.59
N ILE A 23 -33.23 -23.98 -7.22
CA ILE A 23 -33.06 -22.74 -7.99
C ILE A 23 -33.99 -22.76 -9.21
N ALA A 24 -34.06 -23.88 -9.95
CA ALA A 24 -34.92 -24.03 -11.13
C ALA A 24 -36.41 -23.85 -10.77
N TYR A 25 -36.85 -24.37 -9.63
CA TYR A 25 -38.20 -24.18 -9.12
C TYR A 25 -38.47 -22.72 -8.72
N SER A 26 -37.47 -22.03 -8.18
CA SER A 26 -37.57 -20.60 -7.88
C SER A 26 -37.73 -19.77 -9.14
N LEU A 27 -37.02 -20.12 -10.22
CA LEU A 27 -37.18 -19.50 -11.54
C LEU A 27 -38.58 -19.74 -12.12
N TYR A 28 -39.10 -20.97 -12.02
CA TYR A 28 -40.49 -21.26 -12.41
C TYR A 28 -41.51 -20.39 -11.64
N LYS A 29 -41.32 -20.23 -10.33
CA LYS A 29 -42.20 -19.37 -9.51
C LYS A 29 -42.12 -17.90 -9.94
N ALA A 30 -40.93 -17.41 -10.30
CA ALA A 30 -40.77 -16.06 -10.83
C ALA A 30 -41.54 -15.89 -12.14
N ASP A 31 -41.42 -16.83 -13.08
CA ASP A 31 -42.18 -16.80 -14.34
C ASP A 31 -43.71 -16.86 -14.09
N LYS A 32 -44.15 -17.63 -13.08
CA LYS A 32 -45.56 -17.68 -12.70
C LYS A 32 -46.07 -16.33 -12.19
N ILE A 33 -45.27 -15.61 -11.41
CA ILE A 33 -45.62 -14.26 -10.92
C ILE A 33 -45.69 -13.30 -12.10
N ASN A 34 -44.70 -13.31 -12.98
CA ASN A 34 -44.68 -12.46 -14.18
C ASN A 34 -45.91 -12.70 -15.07
N PHE A 35 -46.30 -13.96 -15.25
CA PHE A 35 -47.53 -14.31 -15.97
C PHE A 35 -48.79 -13.69 -15.34
N ILE A 36 -48.91 -13.76 -14.00
CA ILE A 36 -50.05 -13.18 -13.27
C ILE A 36 -50.08 -11.66 -13.44
N GLU A 37 -48.93 -11.01 -13.32
CA GLU A 37 -48.81 -9.55 -13.45
C GLU A 37 -49.15 -9.10 -14.87
N ASP A 38 -48.64 -9.79 -15.89
CA ASP A 38 -48.94 -9.54 -17.29
C ASP A 38 -50.43 -9.75 -17.61
N PHE A 39 -51.05 -10.77 -17.02
CA PHE A 39 -52.48 -11.03 -17.17
C PHE A 39 -53.29 -9.89 -16.56
N LYS A 40 -52.99 -9.50 -15.31
CA LYS A 40 -53.66 -8.37 -14.64
C LYS A 40 -53.56 -7.09 -15.45
N ALA A 41 -52.39 -6.79 -16.00
CA ALA A 41 -52.18 -5.59 -16.82
C ALA A 41 -53.08 -5.58 -18.07
N LYS A 42 -53.34 -6.75 -18.67
CA LYS A 42 -54.18 -6.91 -19.87
C LYS A 42 -55.68 -7.00 -19.57
N HIS A 43 -56.05 -7.37 -18.35
CA HIS A 43 -57.43 -7.64 -17.94
C HIS A 43 -57.92 -6.72 -16.80
N ASN A 44 -57.47 -5.46 -16.82
CA ASN A 44 -57.91 -4.40 -15.89
C ASN A 44 -57.76 -4.77 -14.40
N GLY A 45 -56.69 -5.47 -14.05
CA GLY A 45 -56.40 -5.89 -12.67
C GLY A 45 -57.09 -7.17 -12.23
N SER A 46 -57.83 -7.85 -13.12
CA SER A 46 -58.47 -9.13 -12.82
C SER A 46 -57.44 -10.25 -12.69
N GLU A 47 -57.64 -11.15 -11.72
CA GLU A 47 -56.82 -12.35 -11.53
C GLU A 47 -57.13 -13.41 -12.61
N PRO A 48 -56.12 -14.14 -13.11
CA PRO A 48 -56.34 -15.26 -14.02
C PRO A 48 -57.15 -16.39 -13.35
N THR A 49 -58.11 -16.94 -14.09
CA THR A 49 -58.84 -18.14 -13.67
C THR A 49 -58.01 -19.40 -13.92
N GLU A 50 -58.47 -20.56 -13.42
CA GLU A 50 -57.79 -21.84 -13.67
C GLU A 50 -57.67 -22.16 -15.16
N ALA A 51 -58.67 -21.77 -15.97
CA ALA A 51 -58.64 -21.97 -17.42
C ALA A 51 -57.61 -21.07 -18.10
N ASP A 52 -57.44 -19.84 -17.60
CA ASP A 52 -56.44 -18.89 -18.11
C ASP A 52 -55.01 -19.34 -17.80
N PHE A 53 -54.82 -20.14 -16.73
CA PHE A 53 -53.53 -20.73 -16.38
C PHE A 53 -53.15 -21.95 -17.20
N GLN A 54 -54.10 -22.61 -17.86
CA GLN A 54 -53.85 -23.84 -18.60
C GLN A 54 -52.72 -23.68 -19.65
N PRO A 55 -52.71 -22.62 -20.49
CA PRO A 55 -51.63 -22.43 -21.46
C PRO A 55 -50.26 -22.25 -20.80
N PHE A 56 -50.21 -21.55 -19.66
CA PHE A 56 -48.96 -21.39 -18.90
C PHE A 56 -48.46 -22.73 -18.37
N HIS A 57 -49.37 -23.55 -17.81
CA HIS A 57 -49.03 -24.89 -17.32
C HIS A 57 -48.56 -25.81 -18.44
N ASP A 58 -49.26 -25.82 -19.57
CA ASP A 58 -48.89 -26.66 -20.72
C ASP A 58 -47.50 -26.30 -21.24
N ILE A 59 -47.17 -25.00 -21.30
CA ILE A 59 -45.85 -24.51 -21.73
C ILE A 59 -44.78 -24.86 -20.68
N CYS A 60 -44.94 -24.47 -19.42
CA CYS A 60 -43.89 -24.63 -18.42
C CYS A 60 -43.59 -26.09 -18.07
N CYS A 61 -44.58 -26.99 -18.20
CA CYS A 61 -44.41 -28.42 -17.98
C CYS A 61 -43.85 -29.17 -19.20
N MET A 62 -43.58 -28.51 -20.33
CA MET A 62 -42.88 -29.15 -21.45
C MET A 62 -41.44 -29.47 -21.05
N GLU A 63 -40.94 -30.62 -21.50
CA GLU A 63 -39.56 -31.06 -21.23
C GLU A 63 -38.51 -30.01 -21.61
N ALA A 64 -38.71 -29.32 -22.74
CA ALA A 64 -37.83 -28.23 -23.17
C ALA A 64 -37.74 -27.09 -22.14
N ASN A 65 -38.85 -26.74 -21.48
CA ASN A 65 -38.89 -25.67 -20.48
C ASN A 65 -38.39 -26.14 -19.11
N ILE A 66 -38.64 -27.40 -18.74
CA ILE A 66 -38.03 -28.01 -17.56
C ILE A 66 -36.50 -27.97 -17.69
N ASN A 67 -35.98 -28.40 -18.84
CA ASN A 67 -34.55 -28.35 -19.14
C ASN A 67 -34.04 -26.90 -19.18
N ARG A 68 -34.81 -25.95 -19.73
CA ARG A 68 -34.49 -24.52 -19.68
C ARG A 68 -34.30 -24.02 -18.26
N TYR A 69 -35.21 -24.34 -17.35
CA TYR A 69 -35.09 -23.93 -15.94
C TYR A 69 -33.87 -24.56 -15.27
N LYS A 70 -33.63 -25.86 -15.48
CA LYS A 70 -32.43 -26.54 -14.95
C LYS A 70 -31.13 -25.93 -15.48
N MET A 71 -31.07 -25.63 -16.78
CA MET A 71 -29.91 -24.98 -17.39
C MET A 71 -29.66 -23.56 -16.86
N GLN A 72 -30.72 -22.75 -16.71
CA GLN A 72 -30.60 -21.42 -16.11
C GLN A 72 -30.12 -21.49 -14.66
N ALA A 73 -30.68 -22.41 -13.89
CA ALA A 73 -30.26 -22.65 -12.51
C ALA A 73 -28.79 -23.07 -12.41
N LEU A 74 -28.35 -23.96 -13.30
CA LEU A 74 -26.96 -24.38 -13.37
C LEU A 74 -26.02 -23.21 -13.68
N ASN A 75 -26.38 -22.36 -14.65
CA ASN A 75 -25.58 -21.18 -14.99
C ASN A 75 -25.51 -20.17 -13.82
N ILE A 76 -26.60 -19.96 -13.09
CA ILE A 76 -26.62 -19.10 -11.90
C ILE A 76 -25.68 -19.65 -10.83
N LEU A 77 -25.76 -20.95 -10.55
CA LEU A 77 -24.93 -21.61 -9.55
C LEU A 77 -23.45 -21.58 -9.94
N GLN A 78 -23.13 -21.86 -11.21
CA GLN A 78 -21.77 -21.78 -11.73
C GLN A 78 -21.19 -20.36 -11.58
N GLY A 79 -21.94 -19.34 -12.01
CA GLY A 79 -21.51 -17.95 -11.86
C GLY A 79 -21.24 -17.58 -10.40
N PHE A 80 -22.14 -17.97 -9.48
CA PHE A 80 -21.95 -17.73 -8.05
C PHE A 80 -20.70 -18.43 -7.48
N LEU A 81 -20.47 -19.69 -7.87
CA LEU A 81 -19.32 -20.47 -7.42
C LEU A 81 -18.00 -19.87 -7.95
N ASP A 82 -17.95 -19.52 -9.24
CA ASP A 82 -16.78 -18.93 -9.87
C ASP A 82 -16.43 -17.57 -9.24
N ASP A 83 -17.44 -16.71 -9.05
CA ASP A 83 -17.26 -15.40 -8.41
C ASP A 83 -16.78 -15.54 -6.97
N THR A 84 -17.40 -16.43 -6.20
CA THR A 84 -17.05 -16.66 -4.79
C THR A 84 -15.64 -17.23 -4.68
N LEU A 85 -15.31 -18.27 -5.44
CA LEU A 85 -14.01 -18.91 -5.38
C LEU A 85 -12.89 -17.96 -5.83
N SER A 86 -13.10 -17.23 -6.93
CA SER A 86 -12.17 -16.22 -7.43
C SER A 86 -11.94 -15.10 -6.41
N SER A 87 -13.02 -14.64 -5.77
CA SER A 87 -12.94 -13.62 -4.72
C SER A 87 -12.20 -14.14 -3.48
N THR A 88 -12.49 -15.36 -3.03
CA THR A 88 -11.81 -15.98 -1.89
C THR A 88 -10.33 -16.17 -2.16
N ILE A 89 -9.93 -16.64 -3.35
CA ILE A 89 -8.52 -16.77 -3.73
C ILE A 89 -7.81 -15.41 -3.64
N LYS A 90 -8.40 -14.36 -4.24
CA LYS A 90 -7.83 -13.00 -4.20
C LYS A 90 -7.73 -12.45 -2.78
N GLN A 91 -8.71 -12.74 -1.92
CA GLN A 91 -8.68 -12.32 -0.52
C GLN A 91 -7.55 -13.02 0.23
N VAL A 92 -7.41 -14.34 0.07
CA VAL A 92 -6.32 -15.10 0.70
C VAL A 92 -4.94 -14.61 0.24
N GLU A 93 -4.74 -14.38 -1.06
CA GLU A 93 -3.48 -13.84 -1.58
C GLU A 93 -3.16 -12.47 -0.97
N LYS A 94 -4.16 -11.58 -0.91
CA LYS A 94 -4.02 -10.24 -0.34
C LYS A 94 -3.76 -10.26 1.16
N ASP A 95 -4.39 -11.18 1.88
CA ASP A 95 -4.19 -11.34 3.32
C ASP A 95 -2.77 -11.84 3.61
N LEU A 96 -2.27 -12.81 2.83
CA LEU A 96 -0.88 -13.26 2.91
C LEU A 96 0.11 -12.13 2.61
N GLU A 97 -0.10 -11.35 1.53
CA GLU A 97 0.77 -10.21 1.20
C GLU A 97 0.78 -9.17 2.33
N ASN A 98 -0.38 -8.86 2.89
CA ASN A 98 -0.51 -7.92 4.00
C ASN A 98 0.19 -8.43 5.26
N ASP A 99 0.06 -9.71 5.56
CA ASP A 99 0.68 -10.31 6.74
C ASP A 99 2.21 -10.37 6.60
N TYR A 100 2.74 -10.77 5.44
CA TYR A 100 4.18 -10.67 5.16
C TYR A 100 4.67 -9.22 5.28
N LYS A 101 3.93 -8.26 4.73
CA LYS A 101 4.29 -6.84 4.83
C LYS A 101 4.30 -6.35 6.28
N LYS A 102 3.32 -6.75 7.10
CA LYS A 102 3.29 -6.42 8.54
C LYS A 102 4.46 -7.04 9.27
N GLU A 103 4.77 -8.31 9.03
CA GLU A 103 5.92 -8.98 9.66
C GLU A 103 7.24 -8.31 9.27
N LEU A 104 7.46 -8.06 7.97
CA LEU A 104 8.64 -7.37 7.46
C LEU A 104 8.74 -5.94 8.03
N MET A 105 7.65 -5.18 8.07
CA MET A 105 7.63 -3.86 8.71
C MET A 105 7.87 -3.94 10.22
N GLY A 106 7.41 -5.01 10.89
CA GLY A 106 7.68 -5.24 12.31
C GLY A 106 9.16 -5.49 12.59
N ILE A 107 9.86 -6.19 11.70
CA ILE A 107 11.29 -6.49 11.79
C ILE A 107 12.14 -5.28 11.39
N VAL A 108 11.86 -4.67 10.23
CA VAL A 108 12.63 -3.55 9.68
C VAL A 108 12.31 -2.23 10.38
N GLY A 109 11.04 -1.99 10.73
CA GLY A 109 10.58 -0.75 11.36
C GLY A 109 11.16 -0.51 12.75
N LYS A 110 11.54 -1.57 13.47
CA LYS A 110 12.22 -1.44 14.77
C LYS A 110 13.66 -0.93 14.68
N THR A 111 14.31 -1.01 13.52
CA THR A 111 15.76 -0.83 13.43
C THR A 111 16.18 0.43 12.64
N THR A 112 15.38 0.91 11.68
CA THR A 112 16.04 1.56 10.54
C THR A 112 16.16 3.09 10.60
N VAL A 113 15.16 3.86 11.05
CA VAL A 113 15.21 5.33 10.90
C VAL A 113 15.59 6.10 12.17
N LYS A 114 15.05 5.74 13.33
CA LYS A 114 15.35 6.47 14.58
C LYS A 114 16.78 6.25 15.06
N SER A 115 17.28 5.01 14.94
CA SER A 115 18.65 4.67 15.35
C SER A 115 19.69 5.18 14.36
N PHE A 116 19.39 5.12 13.05
CA PHE A 116 20.30 5.62 12.02
C PHE A 116 20.55 7.13 12.13
N SER A 117 19.50 7.93 12.30
CA SER A 117 19.64 9.39 12.41
C SER A 117 20.46 9.83 13.62
N TRP A 118 20.32 9.13 14.75
CA TRP A 118 21.13 9.41 15.95
C TRP A 118 22.62 9.10 15.72
N ASN A 119 22.92 7.99 15.04
CA ASN A 119 24.28 7.58 14.71
C ASN A 119 24.95 8.55 13.71
N VAL A 120 24.22 9.05 12.72
CA VAL A 120 24.75 10.04 11.76
C VAL A 120 25.06 11.37 12.46
N LEU A 121 24.19 11.82 13.36
CA LEU A 121 24.40 13.07 14.10
C LEU A 121 25.64 13.00 15.00
N GLN A 122 25.88 11.86 15.67
CA GLN A 122 27.08 11.65 16.48
C GLN A 122 28.37 11.77 15.65
N ASN A 123 28.40 11.19 14.45
CA ASN A 123 29.56 11.28 13.56
C ASN A 123 29.84 12.71 13.10
N ILE A 124 28.79 13.47 12.76
CA ILE A 124 28.93 14.88 12.34
C ILE A 124 29.53 15.72 13.48
N VAL A 125 29.03 15.56 14.71
CA VAL A 125 29.55 16.29 15.88
C VAL A 125 31.00 15.91 16.17
N GLY A 126 31.35 14.63 16.07
CA GLY A 126 32.73 14.15 16.26
C GLY A 126 33.71 14.75 15.24
N ALA A 127 33.30 14.83 13.96
CA ALA A 127 34.11 15.44 12.91
C ALA A 127 34.35 16.95 13.16
N PHE A 128 33.33 17.68 13.60
CA PHE A 128 33.47 19.08 13.98
C PHE A 128 34.41 19.28 15.18
N ALA A 129 34.31 18.44 16.21
CA ALA A 129 35.19 18.51 17.36
C ALA A 129 36.66 18.24 16.97
N PHE A 130 36.91 17.22 16.13
CA PHE A 130 38.24 16.92 15.63
C PHE A 130 38.82 18.06 14.80
N MET A 131 38.01 18.68 13.94
CA MET A 131 38.41 19.86 13.15
C MET A 131 38.83 21.02 14.06
N LEU A 132 38.08 21.31 15.12
CA LEU A 132 38.44 22.36 16.07
C LEU A 132 39.76 22.07 16.80
N ILE A 133 39.98 20.82 17.20
CA ILE A 133 41.23 20.40 17.84
C ILE A 133 42.41 20.56 16.87
N MET A 134 42.26 20.14 15.61
CA MET A 134 43.30 20.31 14.60
C MET A 134 43.61 21.79 14.35
N CYS A 135 42.60 22.64 14.25
CA CYS A 135 42.79 24.09 14.14
C CYS A 135 43.55 24.67 15.35
N ALA A 136 43.22 24.24 16.56
CA ALA A 136 43.91 24.69 17.78
C ALA A 136 45.37 24.26 17.81
N ILE A 137 45.68 23.01 17.41
CA ILE A 137 47.07 22.52 17.34
C ILE A 137 47.87 23.30 16.30
N VAL A 138 47.34 23.49 15.10
CA VAL A 138 48.00 24.28 14.04
C VAL A 138 48.23 25.72 14.50
N PHE A 139 47.25 26.32 15.19
CA PHE A 139 47.38 27.65 15.76
C PHE A 139 48.50 27.72 16.81
N LEU A 140 48.59 26.76 17.74
CA LEU A 140 49.65 26.74 18.76
C LEU A 140 51.05 26.55 18.15
N LEU A 141 51.19 25.67 17.16
CA LEU A 141 52.46 25.48 16.45
C LEU A 141 52.89 26.75 15.71
N LYS A 142 51.95 27.42 15.03
CA LYS A 142 52.22 28.68 14.32
C LYS A 142 52.45 29.87 15.26
N PHE A 143 51.79 29.89 16.40
CA PHE A 143 52.02 30.89 17.44
C PHE A 143 53.42 30.76 18.07
N SER A 144 53.96 29.54 18.18
CA SER A 144 55.31 29.31 18.68
C SER A 144 56.41 29.88 17.76
N GLU A 145 56.17 30.03 16.46
CA GLU A 145 57.18 30.53 15.49
C GLU A 145 57.20 32.06 15.37
N HIS A 146 56.18 32.76 15.86
CA HIS A 146 56.03 34.20 15.67
C HIS A 146 55.91 34.94 17.01
N GLN A 147 56.99 35.61 17.42
CA GLN A 147 56.98 36.56 18.53
C GLN A 147 56.22 37.83 18.10
N TYR A 148 54.91 37.85 18.32
CA TYR A 148 54.12 39.06 18.13
C TYR A 148 54.31 39.99 19.32
N THR A 149 55.11 41.04 19.15
CA THR A 149 55.20 42.13 20.13
C THR A 149 54.00 43.06 19.97
N PHE A 150 53.15 43.10 20.99
CA PHE A 150 52.01 44.01 21.03
C PHE A 150 52.44 45.33 21.69
N THR A 151 52.69 46.36 20.90
CA THR A 151 52.96 47.70 21.43
C THR A 151 51.64 48.49 21.52
N ILE A 152 51.19 48.78 22.74
CA ILE A 152 50.07 49.70 22.97
C ILE A 152 50.64 51.12 23.02
N GLY A 153 50.51 51.84 21.90
CA GLY A 153 50.74 53.28 21.82
C GLY A 153 49.46 54.05 22.15
N GLY A 154 49.59 55.17 22.86
CA GLY A 154 48.53 55.97 23.49
C GLY A 154 47.52 56.68 22.57
N SER A 155 47.13 56.10 21.44
CA SER A 155 46.02 56.56 20.60
C SER A 155 45.42 55.41 19.77
N GLY A 156 44.93 54.37 20.45
CA GLY A 156 43.85 53.49 19.97
C GLY A 156 44.04 52.74 18.64
N SER A 157 45.22 52.69 18.05
CA SER A 157 45.46 51.95 16.80
C SER A 157 46.55 50.90 17.00
N ALA A 158 46.18 49.63 16.79
CA ALA A 158 47.11 48.50 16.79
C ALA A 158 47.54 48.23 15.33
N LYS A 159 48.84 48.19 15.09
CA LYS A 159 49.43 47.72 13.82
C LYS A 159 50.24 46.46 14.09
N LEU A 160 50.04 45.44 13.25
CA LEU A 160 50.92 44.27 13.21
C LEU A 160 51.97 44.49 12.12
N GLU A 161 53.25 44.49 12.51
CA GLU A 161 54.37 44.43 11.57
C GLU A 161 55.18 43.15 11.78
N VAL A 162 55.52 42.49 10.68
CA VAL A 162 56.31 41.25 10.66
C VAL A 162 57.77 41.63 10.46
N VAL A 163 58.62 41.37 11.47
CA VAL A 163 60.07 41.58 11.35
C VAL A 163 60.67 40.48 10.47
N LYS A 164 61.20 40.84 9.30
CA LYS A 164 62.07 39.96 8.50
C LYS A 164 63.52 40.26 8.84
N SER A 165 64.23 39.30 9.41
CA SER A 165 65.68 39.35 9.60
C SER A 165 66.41 38.86 8.34
N THR A 166 67.06 39.77 7.62
CA THR A 166 68.09 39.44 6.63
C THR A 166 69.48 39.49 7.29
N PRO A 167 70.39 38.53 7.01
CA PRO A 167 71.69 38.46 7.64
C PRO A 167 72.74 39.32 6.90
N ASN A 168 73.76 39.73 7.65
CA ASN A 168 74.97 40.46 7.27
C ASN A 168 74.88 41.99 7.12
N ASP A 169 75.31 42.68 8.17
CA ASP A 169 76.55 43.46 8.14
C ASP A 169 76.88 43.92 9.55
N THR A 170 78.05 43.54 10.10
CA THR A 170 78.97 44.45 10.82
C THR A 170 80.31 43.74 11.10
N ILE A 171 81.28 44.00 10.22
CA ILE A 171 82.66 44.48 10.49
C ILE A 171 83.53 43.73 11.52
N VAL A 172 84.66 43.17 11.04
CA VAL A 172 85.89 42.95 11.84
C VAL A 172 86.96 43.96 11.39
N VAL A 173 87.47 44.73 12.36
CA VAL A 173 88.51 45.80 12.29
C VAL A 173 89.90 45.14 12.56
N PRO A 174 91.05 45.71 12.14
CA PRO A 174 92.16 45.01 11.49
C PRO A 174 93.28 44.54 12.44
N ALA A 175 94.19 43.70 11.91
CA ALA A 175 95.50 43.44 12.50
C ALA A 175 96.61 44.24 11.78
N GLN A 176 97.51 44.82 12.56
CA GLN A 176 98.64 45.65 12.13
C GLN A 176 99.87 44.84 11.66
N GLN A 177 100.60 45.43 10.70
CA GLN A 177 102.07 45.37 10.43
C GLN A 177 102.67 44.01 10.01
N ASN A 178 103.64 43.89 9.07
CA ASN A 178 104.76 44.76 8.73
C ASN A 178 105.45 44.31 7.42
N LYS A 179 106.11 45.27 6.77
CA LYS A 179 107.10 45.20 5.66
C LYS A 179 106.65 45.05 4.21
#